data_AF-A0AA36G879-F1
#
_entry.id   AF-A0AA36G879-F1
#
_cell.length_a   1.000
_cell.length_b   1.000
_cell.length_c   1.000
_cell.angle_alpha   90.00
_cell.angle_beta   90.00
_cell.angle_gamma   90.00
#
_symmetry.space_group_name_H-M   'P 1'
#
loop_
_entity.id
_entity.type
_entity.pdbx_description
1 polymer ?
#
loop_
_entity_poly.entity_id
_entity_poly.type
_entity_poly.pdbx_seq_one_letter_code
_entity_poly.pdbx_strand_id
1 'polypeptide(L)'
;MRPLERAFYKYGELIARHPWPFIIVPALLTVVSTYGFLFFHTQAFLGYSIGNLTRDSAGIVREARLIILHYMVDTSLPNGKQLALNFEMQLRKIFEVLTHGSGKLDFALLSRTRELEEQRAISLTSIPYLFVTALVLLGFMIITLFQLPFHRSQHIEAIIGVVSPGMALWTTAGFLWWAGFPFSNILTVVPFLVITIGIDDAFLVLAGWRQST
;
A
#
# COMPACT_ATOMS: atom_id res chain seq x y z
N MET A 1 34.86 -11.39 38.93
CA MET A 1 34.90 -11.83 37.51
C MET A 1 33.56 -12.47 37.18
N ARG A 2 32.91 -12.02 36.11
CA ARG A 2 31.52 -12.38 35.77
C ARG A 2 31.46 -13.84 35.30
N PRO A 3 30.38 -14.60 35.58
CA PRO A 3 30.30 -16.03 35.24
C PRO A 3 30.47 -16.30 33.74
N LEU A 4 30.02 -15.37 32.91
CA LEU A 4 30.13 -15.42 31.46
C LEU A 4 31.59 -15.38 30.96
N GLU A 5 32.42 -14.56 31.59
CA GLU A 5 33.83 -14.38 31.25
C GLU A 5 34.63 -15.66 31.50
N ARG A 6 34.34 -16.35 32.61
CA ARG A 6 34.96 -17.64 32.95
C ARG A 6 34.51 -18.76 31.99
N ALA A 7 33.28 -18.70 31.49
CA ALA A 7 32.78 -19.64 30.49
C ALA A 7 33.48 -19.45 29.13
N PHE A 8 33.59 -18.19 28.66
CA PHE A 8 34.31 -17.88 27.43
C PHE A 8 35.82 -18.18 27.53
N TYR A 9 36.44 -17.94 28.68
CA TYR A 9 37.85 -18.28 28.90
C TYR A 9 38.10 -19.79 28.84
N LYS A 10 37.27 -20.60 29.51
CA LYS A 10 37.36 -22.07 29.45
C LYS A 10 37.08 -22.61 28.05
N TYR A 11 36.12 -22.03 27.34
CA TYR A 11 35.83 -22.39 25.95
C TYR A 11 36.98 -22.04 25.01
N GLY A 12 37.60 -20.87 25.19
CA GLY A 12 38.81 -20.47 24.47
C GLY A 12 40.01 -21.36 24.76
N GLU A 13 40.25 -21.74 26.02
CA GLU A 13 41.32 -22.67 26.38
C GLU A 13 41.09 -24.07 25.78
N LEU A 14 39.83 -24.52 25.72
CA LEU A 14 39.46 -25.79 25.10
C LEU A 14 39.73 -25.79 23.58
N ILE A 15 39.38 -24.71 22.89
CA ILE A 15 39.67 -24.54 21.46
C ILE A 15 41.18 -24.50 21.21
N ALA A 16 41.92 -23.79 22.06
CA ALA A 16 43.37 -23.66 21.93
C ALA A 16 44.11 -24.98 22.17
N ARG A 17 43.64 -25.83 23.10
CA ARG A 17 44.24 -27.15 23.37
C ARG A 17 43.91 -28.19 22.28
N HIS A 18 42.74 -28.11 21.63
CA HIS A 18 42.33 -29.08 20.61
C HIS A 18 41.71 -28.39 19.37
N PRO A 19 42.54 -27.83 18.46
CA PRO A 19 42.05 -27.06 17.31
C PRO A 19 41.43 -27.93 16.20
N TRP A 20 41.94 -29.14 16.00
CA TRP A 20 41.53 -30.04 14.91
C TRP A 20 40.04 -30.41 14.87
N PRO A 21 39.37 -30.81 15.98
CA PRO A 21 37.94 -31.13 15.95
C PRO A 21 37.06 -29.92 15.59
N PHE A 22 37.46 -28.70 15.98
CA PHE A 22 36.71 -27.48 15.67
C PHE A 22 36.83 -27.03 14.21
N ILE A 23 37.82 -27.53 13.46
CA ILE A 23 37.97 -27.25 12.02
C ILE A 23 37.32 -28.37 11.20
N ILE A 24 37.53 -29.63 11.58
CA ILE A 24 37.06 -30.80 10.83
C ILE A 24 35.53 -30.93 10.89
N VAL A 25 34.92 -30.73 12.07
CA VAL A 25 33.47 -30.90 12.23
C VAL A 25 32.68 -29.92 11.36
N PRO A 26 32.98 -28.60 11.34
CA PRO A 26 32.30 -27.68 10.44
C PRO A 26 32.59 -27.97 8.96
N ALA A 27 33.81 -28.35 8.60
CA ALA A 27 34.16 -28.66 7.22
C ALA A 27 33.44 -29.91 6.69
N LEU A 28 33.25 -30.92 7.53
CA LEU A 28 32.49 -32.12 7.15
C LEU A 28 30.99 -31.83 7.07
N LEU A 29 30.48 -31.00 8.00
CA LEU A 29 29.09 -30.52 7.97
C LEU A 29 28.80 -29.76 6.67
N THR A 30 29.69 -28.86 6.24
CA THR A 30 29.49 -28.09 5.01
C THR A 30 29.46 -28.99 3.79
N VAL A 31 30.37 -29.97 3.68
CA VAL A 31 30.38 -30.94 2.56
C VAL A 31 29.09 -31.77 2.52
N VAL A 32 28.59 -32.22 3.67
CA VAL A 32 27.32 -32.96 3.77
C VAL A 32 26.14 -32.06 3.37
N SER A 33 26.12 -30.81 3.82
CA SER A 33 25.08 -29.84 3.43
C SER A 33 25.13 -29.50 1.93
N THR A 34 26.31 -29.44 1.32
CA THR A 34 26.47 -29.24 -0.14
C THR A 34 25.91 -30.41 -0.93
N TYR A 35 26.05 -31.66 -0.45
CA TYR A 35 25.46 -32.83 -1.10
C TYR A 35 23.92 -32.79 -1.14
N GLY A 36 23.29 -32.18 -0.13
CA GLY A 36 21.83 -31.94 -0.12
C GLY A 36 21.35 -31.01 -1.23
N PHE A 37 22.22 -30.15 -1.76
CA PHE A 37 21.91 -29.25 -2.87
C PHE A 37 21.77 -30.00 -4.20
N LEU A 38 22.45 -31.14 -4.36
CA LEU A 38 22.37 -31.98 -5.58
C LEU A 38 21.09 -32.81 -5.64
N PHE A 39 20.45 -33.08 -4.50
CA PHE A 39 19.15 -33.76 -4.44
C PHE A 39 17.96 -32.80 -4.60
N PHE A 40 18.24 -31.51 -4.81
CA PHE A 40 17.22 -30.50 -5.07
C PHE A 40 16.67 -30.69 -6.49
N HIS A 41 15.80 -31.68 -6.67
CA HIS A 41 14.96 -31.80 -7.84
C HIS A 41 14.05 -30.57 -7.88
N THR A 42 14.37 -29.60 -8.72
CA THR A 42 13.44 -28.54 -9.11
C THR A 42 12.26 -29.20 -9.83
N GLN A 43 11.22 -29.54 -9.08
CA GLN A 43 9.90 -29.65 -9.68
C GLN A 43 9.56 -28.26 -10.22
N ALA A 44 9.36 -28.17 -11.53
CA ALA A 44 8.88 -26.95 -12.15
C ALA A 44 7.51 -26.62 -11.53
N PHE A 45 7.51 -25.66 -10.60
CA PHE A 45 6.31 -25.23 -9.89
C PHE A 45 5.45 -24.40 -10.84
N LEU A 46 4.57 -25.06 -11.58
CA LEU A 46 3.54 -24.43 -12.43
C LEU A 46 2.42 -23.73 -11.63
N GLY A 47 2.53 -23.68 -10.29
CA GLY A 47 1.50 -23.13 -9.41
C GLY A 47 1.19 -21.64 -9.60
N TYR A 48 2.01 -20.89 -10.34
CA TYR A 48 1.76 -19.47 -10.60
C TYR A 48 0.81 -19.22 -11.78
N SER A 49 0.57 -20.21 -12.65
CA SER A 49 -0.25 -20.05 -13.86
C SER A 49 -1.64 -20.68 -13.72
N ILE A 50 -1.88 -21.55 -12.73
CA ILE A 50 -3.14 -22.27 -12.59
C ILE A 50 -3.68 -22.13 -11.18
N GLY A 51 -4.87 -21.55 -11.04
CA GLY A 51 -5.54 -21.31 -9.77
C GLY A 51 -6.73 -22.23 -9.52
N ASN A 52 -7.03 -22.47 -8.24
CA ASN A 52 -8.17 -23.26 -7.76
C ASN A 52 -8.20 -24.68 -8.35
N LEU A 53 -7.22 -25.48 -7.93
CA LEU A 53 -7.02 -26.85 -8.38
C LEU A 53 -7.79 -27.83 -7.49
N THR A 54 -8.55 -28.75 -8.09
CA THR A 54 -9.00 -29.96 -7.38
C THR A 54 -7.98 -31.08 -7.62
N ARG A 55 -7.37 -31.58 -6.54
CA ARG A 55 -6.38 -32.65 -6.58
C ARG A 55 -7.01 -33.97 -6.14
N ASP A 56 -6.65 -35.03 -6.84
CA ASP A 56 -6.95 -36.40 -6.42
C ASP A 56 -5.93 -36.91 -5.39
N SER A 57 -6.31 -37.97 -4.69
CA SER A 57 -5.52 -38.74 -3.71
C SER A 57 -4.14 -39.17 -4.24
N ALA A 58 -4.00 -39.32 -5.56
CA ALA A 58 -2.77 -39.68 -6.26
C ALA A 58 -1.88 -38.47 -6.67
N GLY A 59 -2.24 -37.25 -6.25
CA GLY A 59 -1.48 -36.03 -6.57
C GLY A 59 -1.68 -35.48 -7.98
N ILE A 60 -2.60 -36.08 -8.76
CA ILE A 60 -2.93 -35.64 -10.12
C ILE A 60 -4.00 -34.53 -10.07
N VAL A 61 -3.78 -33.46 -10.83
CA VAL A 61 -4.70 -32.33 -10.96
C VAL A 61 -5.82 -32.69 -11.94
N ARG A 62 -7.08 -32.64 -11.51
CA ARG A 62 -8.24 -33.01 -12.34
C ARG A 62 -9.00 -31.82 -12.92
N GLU A 63 -9.08 -30.70 -12.19
CA GLU A 63 -9.80 -29.50 -12.61
C GLU A 63 -8.97 -28.25 -12.30
N ALA A 64 -9.03 -27.27 -13.20
CA ALA A 64 -8.45 -25.95 -13.04
C ALA A 64 -9.50 -24.90 -13.44
N ARG A 65 -9.84 -24.01 -12.50
CA ARG A 65 -10.87 -22.99 -12.72
C ARG A 65 -10.31 -21.63 -13.17
N LEU A 66 -9.01 -21.42 -13.02
CA LEU A 66 -8.35 -20.17 -13.39
C LEU A 66 -7.03 -20.48 -14.10
N ILE A 67 -6.81 -19.81 -15.24
CA ILE A 67 -5.55 -19.83 -15.97
C ILE A 67 -5.05 -18.39 -16.06
N ILE A 68 -3.82 -18.16 -15.60
CA ILE A 68 -3.14 -16.87 -15.61
C ILE A 68 -2.05 -16.93 -16.67
N LEU A 69 -2.20 -16.09 -17.69
CA LEU A 69 -1.23 -15.91 -18.77
C LEU A 69 -0.42 -14.65 -18.49
N HIS A 70 0.90 -14.80 -18.41
CA HIS A 70 1.82 -13.69 -18.19
C HIS A 70 2.40 -13.23 -19.53
N TYR A 71 2.14 -11.99 -19.90
CA TYR A 71 2.74 -11.35 -21.08
C TYR A 71 3.82 -10.37 -20.60
N MET A 72 5.09 -10.70 -20.83
CA MET A 72 6.20 -9.79 -20.57
C MET A 72 6.41 -8.91 -21.81
N VAL A 73 6.28 -7.60 -21.63
CA VAL A 73 6.51 -6.61 -22.69
C VAL A 73 7.75 -5.81 -22.35
N ASP A 74 8.71 -5.79 -23.28
CA ASP A 74 9.93 -5.00 -23.12
C ASP A 74 9.65 -3.52 -23.41
N THR A 75 9.94 -2.66 -22.43
CA THR A 75 9.72 -1.21 -22.52
C THR A 75 10.99 -0.43 -22.81
N SER A 76 12.15 -1.11 -22.95
CA SER A 76 13.45 -0.51 -23.23
C SER A 76 13.61 -0.03 -24.68
N LEU A 77 12.77 -0.52 -25.59
CA LEU A 77 12.77 -0.16 -27.00
C LEU A 77 12.39 1.32 -27.21
N PRO A 78 12.89 1.98 -28.28
CA PRO A 78 12.38 3.28 -28.70
C PRO A 78 10.87 3.16 -28.99
N ASN A 79 10.06 4.05 -28.40
CA ASN A 79 8.59 3.99 -28.38
C ASN A 79 7.96 2.74 -27.70
N GLY A 80 8.73 1.95 -26.94
CA GLY A 80 8.25 0.72 -26.30
C GLY A 80 7.04 0.92 -25.37
N LYS A 81 6.96 2.07 -24.69
CA LYS A 81 5.79 2.42 -23.86
C LYS A 81 4.49 2.56 -24.66
N GLN A 82 4.54 3.21 -25.83
CA GLN A 82 3.36 3.37 -26.67
C GLN A 82 2.94 2.04 -27.32
N LEU A 83 3.92 1.24 -27.72
CA LEU A 83 3.67 -0.09 -28.25
C LEU A 83 3.01 -1.01 -27.21
N ALA A 84 3.50 -0.98 -25.96
CA ALA A 84 2.90 -1.72 -24.85
C ALA A 84 1.45 -1.31 -24.60
N LEU A 85 1.15 -0.01 -24.61
CA LEU A 85 -0.21 0.51 -24.46
C LEU A 85 -1.12 0.07 -25.61
N ASN A 86 -0.64 0.12 -26.86
CA ASN A 86 -1.42 -0.32 -28.02
C ASN A 86 -1.70 -1.82 -27.99
N PHE A 87 -0.70 -2.62 -27.63
CA PHE A 87 -0.84 -4.06 -27.45
C PHE A 87 -1.88 -4.39 -26.36
N GLU A 88 -1.80 -3.73 -25.22
CA GLU A 88 -2.76 -3.89 -24.12
C GLU A 88 -4.19 -3.52 -24.55
N MET A 89 -4.36 -2.40 -25.27
CA MET A 89 -5.67 -1.98 -25.79
C MET A 89 -6.25 -3.00 -26.78
N GLN A 90 -5.42 -3.58 -27.65
CA GLN A 90 -5.86 -4.61 -28.60
C GLN A 90 -6.25 -5.90 -27.88
N LEU A 91 -5.43 -6.38 -26.94
CA LEU A 91 -5.75 -7.55 -26.12
C LEU A 91 -7.05 -7.35 -25.35
N ARG A 92 -7.26 -6.16 -24.76
CA ARG A 92 -8.49 -5.84 -24.05
C ARG A 92 -9.72 -5.98 -24.94
N LYS A 93 -9.69 -5.41 -26.15
CA LYS A 93 -10.82 -5.50 -27.10
C LYS A 93 -11.12 -6.96 -27.47
N ILE A 94 -10.09 -7.76 -27.71
CA ILE A 94 -10.25 -9.17 -28.03
C ILE A 94 -10.89 -9.91 -26.86
N PHE A 95 -10.38 -9.72 -25.64
CA PHE A 95 -10.92 -10.39 -24.46
C PHE A 95 -12.35 -9.94 -24.13
N GLU A 96 -12.70 -8.68 -24.31
CA GLU A 96 -14.06 -8.19 -24.11
C GLU A 96 -15.05 -8.86 -25.10
N VAL A 97 -14.68 -8.96 -26.37
CA VAL A 97 -15.48 -9.67 -27.39
C VAL A 97 -15.60 -11.16 -27.08
N LEU A 98 -14.51 -11.80 -26.62
CA LEU A 98 -14.52 -13.22 -26.28
C LEU A 98 -15.33 -13.51 -25.01
N THR A 99 -15.28 -12.64 -24.00
CA THR A 99 -16.10 -12.76 -22.78
C THR A 99 -17.59 -12.65 -23.12
N HIS A 100 -17.99 -11.68 -23.97
CA HIS A 100 -19.38 -11.56 -24.39
C HIS A 100 -19.84 -12.67 -25.35
N GLY A 101 -18.93 -13.21 -26.16
CA GLY A 101 -19.22 -14.30 -27.11
C GLY A 101 -19.21 -15.69 -26.48
N SER A 102 -18.51 -15.89 -25.37
CA SER A 102 -18.37 -17.18 -24.70
C SER A 102 -19.14 -17.20 -23.38
N GLY A 103 -20.33 -17.80 -23.36
CA GLY A 103 -21.12 -17.95 -22.13
C GLY A 103 -20.53 -18.86 -21.05
N LYS A 104 -19.29 -19.35 -21.20
CA LYS A 104 -18.62 -20.28 -20.26
C LYS A 104 -17.24 -19.80 -19.79
N LEU A 105 -16.66 -18.77 -20.40
CA LEU A 105 -15.29 -18.33 -20.11
C LEU A 105 -15.26 -16.82 -19.93
N ASP A 106 -14.89 -16.39 -18.73
CA ASP A 106 -14.64 -14.97 -18.43
C ASP A 106 -13.16 -14.66 -18.60
N PHE A 107 -12.85 -13.70 -19.47
CA PHE A 107 -11.49 -13.21 -19.68
C PHE A 107 -11.31 -11.88 -18.95
N ALA A 108 -10.27 -11.80 -18.12
CA ALA A 108 -9.85 -10.57 -17.44
C ALA A 108 -8.39 -10.26 -17.75
N LEU A 109 -8.11 -8.98 -18.01
CA LEU A 109 -6.77 -8.46 -18.21
C LEU A 109 -6.39 -7.62 -16.99
N LEU A 110 -5.26 -7.97 -16.36
CA LEU A 110 -4.68 -7.23 -15.25
C LEU A 110 -3.38 -6.57 -15.73
N SER A 111 -3.29 -5.26 -15.54
CA SER A 111 -2.13 -4.45 -15.94
C SER A 111 -1.99 -3.27 -15.01
N ARG A 112 -0.75 -2.79 -14.82
CA ARG A 112 -0.44 -1.64 -13.98
C ARG A 112 -1.16 -0.36 -14.45
N THR A 113 -1.24 -0.17 -15.76
CA THR A 113 -1.96 0.93 -16.42
C THR A 113 -3.44 0.91 -16.08
N ARG A 114 -4.06 -0.28 -16.15
CA ARG A 114 -5.45 -0.51 -15.74
C ARG A 114 -5.68 -0.23 -14.25
N GLU A 115 -4.81 -0.70 -13.37
CA GLU A 115 -4.90 -0.43 -11.93
C GLU A 115 -4.86 1.08 -11.65
N LEU A 116 -3.95 1.81 -12.31
CA LEU A 116 -3.84 3.27 -12.19
C LEU A 116 -5.08 3.99 -12.73
N GLU A 117 -5.64 3.51 -13.85
CA GLU A 117 -6.83 4.10 -14.48
C GLU A 117 -8.08 3.87 -13.62
N GLU A 118 -8.29 2.67 -13.09
CA GLU A 118 -9.38 2.35 -12.16
C GLU A 118 -9.25 3.15 -10.86
N GLN A 119 -8.05 3.25 -10.27
CA GLN A 119 -7.81 4.10 -9.09
C GLN A 119 -8.10 5.58 -9.36
N ARG A 120 -7.74 6.07 -10.55
CA ARG A 120 -8.00 7.46 -10.94
C ARG A 120 -9.49 7.71 -11.15
N ALA A 121 -10.21 6.78 -11.76
CA ALA A 121 -11.65 6.87 -11.95
C ALA A 121 -12.40 6.90 -10.62
N ILE A 122 -12.00 6.08 -9.64
CA ILE A 122 -12.54 6.10 -8.28
C ILE A 122 -12.27 7.46 -7.61
N SER A 123 -11.05 7.99 -7.78
CA SER A 123 -10.70 9.30 -7.21
C SER A 123 -11.55 10.42 -7.81
N LEU A 124 -11.70 10.46 -9.14
CA LEU A 124 -12.48 11.49 -9.83
C LEU A 124 -13.98 11.44 -9.50
N THR A 125 -14.54 10.24 -9.36
CA THR A 125 -15.93 10.06 -8.94
C THR A 125 -16.17 10.44 -7.48
N SER A 126 -15.14 10.37 -6.62
CA SER A 126 -15.24 10.68 -5.18
C SER A 126 -15.09 12.17 -4.84
N ILE A 127 -14.39 12.96 -5.66
CA ILE A 127 -14.18 14.42 -5.46
C ILE A 127 -15.48 15.20 -5.16
N PRO A 128 -16.60 15.06 -5.92
CA PRO A 128 -17.80 15.84 -5.64
C PRO A 128 -18.40 15.51 -4.27
N TYR A 129 -18.39 14.24 -3.87
CA TYR A 129 -18.87 13.82 -2.55
C TYR A 129 -18.00 14.41 -1.43
N LEU A 130 -16.68 14.43 -1.61
CA LEU A 130 -15.76 15.04 -0.66
C LEU A 130 -16.09 16.53 -0.45
N PHE A 131 -16.33 17.26 -1.54
CA PHE A 131 -16.71 18.67 -1.45
C PHE A 131 -18.02 18.88 -0.66
N VAL A 132 -19.04 18.06 -0.91
CA VAL A 132 -20.31 18.11 -0.15
C VAL A 132 -20.09 17.82 1.33
N THR A 133 -19.31 16.79 1.67
CA THR A 133 -19.02 16.45 3.07
C THR A 133 -18.28 17.56 3.81
N ALA A 134 -17.30 18.21 3.15
CA ALA A 134 -16.58 19.35 3.71
C ALA A 134 -17.53 20.53 3.99
N LEU A 135 -18.45 20.82 3.06
CA LEU A 135 -19.44 21.88 3.23
C LEU A 135 -20.39 21.59 4.41
N VAL A 136 -20.87 20.35 4.53
CA VAL A 136 -21.75 19.94 5.64
C VAL A 136 -21.02 20.06 6.99
N LEU A 137 -19.77 19.61 7.09
CA LEU A 137 -18.98 19.70 8.32
C LEU A 137 -18.69 21.16 8.72
N LEU A 138 -18.30 22.01 7.76
CA LEU A 138 -18.09 23.44 8.00
C LEU A 138 -19.40 24.15 8.39
N GLY A 139 -20.51 23.80 7.75
CA GLY A 139 -21.84 24.33 8.08
C GLY A 139 -22.27 23.96 9.49
N PHE A 140 -22.14 22.68 9.87
CA PHE A 140 -22.39 22.20 11.23
C PHE A 140 -21.52 22.94 12.26
N MET A 141 -20.25 23.18 11.93
CA MET A 141 -19.31 23.94 12.75
C MET A 141 -19.78 25.36 13.04
N ILE A 142 -20.16 26.10 11.99
CA ILE A 142 -20.61 27.48 12.13
C ILE A 142 -21.87 27.54 12.99
N ILE A 143 -22.82 26.63 12.75
CA ILE A 143 -24.08 26.56 13.51
C ILE A 143 -23.82 26.27 14.99
N THR A 144 -22.94 25.31 15.30
CA THR A 144 -22.65 24.90 16.68
C THR A 144 -21.84 25.93 17.46
N LEU A 145 -20.91 26.64 16.82
CA LEU A 145 -20.13 27.71 17.47
C LEU A 145 -20.91 29.02 17.61
N PHE A 146 -21.96 29.25 16.81
CA PHE A 146 -22.88 30.37 16.98
C PHE A 146 -23.84 30.14 18.17
N GLN A 147 -23.32 30.16 19.39
CA GLN A 147 -24.17 30.32 20.58
C GLN A 147 -24.38 31.81 20.89
N LEU A 148 -25.65 32.24 20.81
CA LEU A 148 -26.18 33.58 21.14
C LEU A 148 -25.96 33.90 22.64
N PRO A 149 -24.90 34.65 22.98
CA PRO A 149 -25.10 36.04 23.39
C PRO A 149 -24.04 37.00 22.81
N PHE A 150 -24.51 38.09 22.17
CA PHE A 150 -23.72 39.07 21.40
C PHE A 150 -22.70 39.94 22.17
N HIS A 151 -22.52 39.71 23.48
CA HIS A 151 -21.78 40.63 24.36
C HIS A 151 -20.33 40.23 24.64
N ARG A 152 -19.86 39.08 24.12
CA ARG A 152 -18.52 38.55 24.36
C ARG A 152 -17.83 38.28 23.01
N SER A 153 -16.66 38.89 22.76
CA SER A 153 -15.93 38.94 21.48
C SER A 153 -15.43 37.59 20.91
N GLN A 154 -15.97 36.46 21.36
CA GLN A 154 -15.44 35.11 21.13
C GLN A 154 -15.76 34.54 19.73
N HIS A 155 -16.51 35.27 18.89
CA HIS A 155 -16.90 34.81 17.54
C HIS A 155 -15.75 34.84 16.53
N ILE A 156 -14.79 35.77 16.69
CA ILE A 156 -13.63 35.89 15.79
C ILE A 156 -12.70 34.69 15.99
N GLU A 157 -12.48 34.27 17.25
CA GLU A 157 -11.67 33.09 17.60
C GLU A 157 -12.28 31.80 17.01
N ALA A 158 -13.61 31.67 17.09
CA ALA A 158 -14.35 30.57 16.47
C ALA A 158 -14.16 30.50 14.95
N ILE A 159 -14.27 31.63 14.24
CA ILE A 159 -14.11 31.68 12.78
C ILE A 159 -12.66 31.37 12.37
N ILE A 160 -11.67 31.89 13.09
CA ILE A 160 -10.25 31.62 12.81
C ILE A 160 -9.93 30.13 13.03
N GLY A 161 -10.49 29.52 14.07
CA GLY A 161 -10.37 28.09 14.34
C GLY A 161 -10.87 27.23 13.17
N VAL A 162 -12.03 27.57 12.60
CA VAL A 162 -12.65 26.84 11.47
C VAL A 162 -11.82 26.94 10.19
N VAL A 163 -11.27 28.12 9.90
CA VAL A 163 -10.60 28.40 8.62
C VAL A 163 -9.15 27.90 8.61
N SER A 164 -8.51 27.79 9.78
CA SER A 164 -7.09 27.44 9.90
C SER A 164 -6.68 26.09 9.29
N PRO A 165 -7.44 24.97 9.40
CA PRO A 165 -7.05 23.69 8.81
C PRO A 165 -7.12 23.74 7.27
N GLY A 166 -8.08 24.50 6.73
CA GLY A 166 -8.19 24.74 5.29
C GLY A 166 -7.00 25.52 4.73
N MET A 167 -6.54 26.55 5.45
CA MET A 167 -5.33 27.29 5.09
C MET A 167 -4.08 26.39 5.17
N ALA A 168 -3.96 25.55 6.20
CA ALA A 168 -2.85 24.62 6.34
C ALA A 168 -2.77 23.61 5.17
N LEU A 169 -3.92 23.09 4.73
CA LEU A 169 -4.01 22.24 3.54
C LEU A 169 -3.53 22.96 2.28
N TRP A 170 -3.99 24.19 2.07
CA TRP A 170 -3.63 24.99 0.90
C TRP A 170 -2.13 25.28 0.86
N THR A 171 -1.56 25.71 1.99
CA THR A 171 -0.13 26.00 2.10
C THR A 171 0.73 24.75 1.91
N THR A 172 0.35 23.63 2.52
CA THR A 172 1.10 22.37 2.41
C THR A 172 1.06 21.82 0.98
N ALA A 173 -0.11 21.82 0.33
CA ALA A 173 -0.26 21.38 -1.05
C ALA A 173 0.55 22.28 -2.01
N GLY A 174 0.47 23.60 -1.86
CA GLY A 174 1.23 24.56 -2.67
C GLY A 174 2.74 24.39 -2.52
N PHE A 175 3.22 24.20 -1.29
CA PHE A 175 4.65 23.96 -1.04
C PHE A 175 5.14 22.66 -1.67
N LEU A 176 4.38 21.56 -1.56
CA LEU A 176 4.75 20.27 -2.14
C LEU A 176 4.78 20.30 -3.68
N TRP A 177 3.81 20.99 -4.30
CA TRP A 177 3.84 21.20 -5.75
C TRP A 177 5.01 22.06 -6.19
N TRP A 178 5.35 23.10 -5.43
CA TRP A 178 6.53 23.92 -5.73
C TRP A 178 7.84 23.12 -5.61
N ALA A 179 7.92 22.21 -4.64
CA ALA A 179 9.05 21.28 -4.48
C ALA A 179 9.08 20.14 -5.54
N GLY A 180 8.12 20.10 -6.47
CA GLY A 180 8.09 19.14 -7.57
C GLY A 180 7.56 17.74 -7.21
N PHE A 181 6.88 17.59 -6.07
CA PHE A 181 6.28 16.31 -5.70
C PHE A 181 4.97 16.06 -6.49
N PRO A 182 4.82 14.90 -7.15
CA PRO A 182 3.61 14.57 -7.89
C PRO A 182 2.44 14.25 -6.95
N PHE A 183 1.23 14.59 -7.38
CA PHE A 183 0.02 14.23 -6.65
C PHE A 183 -0.24 12.72 -6.73
N SER A 184 -0.40 12.06 -5.59
CA SER A 184 -0.78 10.65 -5.50
C SER A 184 -2.29 10.52 -5.29
N ASN A 185 -2.91 9.51 -5.91
CA ASN A 185 -4.35 9.22 -5.77
C ASN A 185 -4.79 9.08 -4.30
N ILE A 186 -3.90 8.59 -3.43
CA ILE A 186 -4.14 8.43 -1.98
C ILE A 186 -4.34 9.80 -1.29
N LEU A 187 -3.71 10.86 -1.80
CA LEU A 187 -3.81 12.21 -1.24
C LEU A 187 -5.19 12.83 -1.40
N THR A 188 -6.08 12.24 -2.22
CA THR A 188 -7.46 12.71 -2.40
C THR A 188 -8.25 12.69 -1.08
N VAL A 189 -7.91 11.80 -0.13
CA VAL A 189 -8.60 11.68 1.17
C VAL A 189 -8.04 12.66 2.23
N VAL A 190 -6.84 13.20 2.02
CA VAL A 190 -6.14 14.04 3.02
C VAL A 190 -6.91 15.31 3.41
N PRO A 191 -7.55 16.05 2.49
CA PRO A 191 -8.33 17.23 2.86
C PRO A 191 -9.45 16.93 3.84
N PHE A 192 -10.12 15.79 3.69
CA PHE A 192 -11.18 15.37 4.59
C PHE A 192 -10.64 15.08 5.99
N LEU A 193 -9.56 14.30 6.09
CA LEU A 193 -8.93 13.92 7.36
C LEU A 193 -8.41 15.15 8.14
N VAL A 194 -7.78 16.11 7.46
CA VAL A 194 -7.21 17.29 8.10
C VAL A 194 -8.31 18.24 8.57
N ILE A 195 -9.39 18.39 7.79
CA ILE A 195 -10.54 19.21 8.18
C ILE A 195 -11.21 18.60 9.41
N THR A 196 -11.46 17.29 9.47
CA THR A 196 -12.11 16.67 10.64
C THR A 196 -11.26 16.78 11.91
N ILE A 197 -9.98 16.44 11.85
CA ILE A 197 -9.09 16.53 13.02
C ILE A 197 -8.88 17.99 13.46
N GLY A 198 -8.61 18.89 12.52
CA GLY A 198 -8.33 20.30 12.84
C GLY A 198 -9.54 21.03 13.44
N ILE A 199 -10.75 20.61 13.06
CA ILE A 199 -12.00 21.12 13.64
C ILE A 199 -12.19 20.63 15.07
N ASP A 200 -11.94 19.34 15.34
CA ASP A 200 -12.08 18.76 16.68
C ASP A 200 -11.17 19.46 17.71
N ASP A 201 -9.93 19.75 17.32
CA ASP A 201 -8.98 20.49 18.16
C ASP A 201 -9.46 21.92 18.43
N ALA A 202 -10.04 22.59 17.43
CA ALA A 202 -10.60 23.94 17.61
C ALA A 202 -11.77 23.94 18.60
N PHE A 203 -12.63 22.92 18.57
CA PHE A 203 -13.71 22.76 19.54
C PHE A 203 -13.19 22.54 20.96
N LEU A 204 -12.19 21.68 21.13
CA LEU A 204 -11.57 21.43 22.44
C LEU A 204 -10.98 22.70 23.04
N VAL A 205 -10.25 23.49 22.25
CA VAL A 205 -9.65 24.75 22.71
C VAL A 205 -10.73 25.78 23.09
N LEU A 206 -11.77 25.95 22.28
CA LEU A 206 -12.85 26.89 22.57
C LEU A 206 -13.69 26.47 23.79
N ALA A 207 -13.92 25.16 23.96
CA ALA A 207 -14.60 24.62 25.13
C ALA A 207 -13.78 24.84 26.41
N GLY A 208 -12.46 24.58 26.37
CA GLY A 208 -11.56 24.84 27.48
C GLY A 208 -11.51 26.31 27.90
N TRP A 209 -11.42 27.22 26.91
CA TRP A 209 -11.43 28.67 27.15
C TRP A 209 -12.73 29.16 27.78
N ARG A 210 -13.87 28.59 27.37
CA ARG A 210 -15.18 28.93 27.92
C ARG A 210 -15.37 28.43 29.35
N GLN A 211 -14.74 27.31 29.72
CA GLN A 211 -14.74 26.82 31.10
C GLN A 211 -13.80 27.60 32.02
N SER A 212 -12.69 28.14 31.49
CA SER A 212 -11.72 28.90 32.29
C SER A 212 -12.15 30.33 32.62
N THR A 213 -13.25 30.81 32.03
CA THR A 213 -13.61 32.25 32.07
C THR A 213 -15.09 32.51 32.35
#